data_AF-A0A6J8B207-F1
#
_entry.id   AF-A0A6J8B207-F1
#
_cell.length_a   1.000
_cell.length_b   1.000
_cell.length_c   1.000
_cell.angle_alpha   90.00
_cell.angle_beta   90.00
_cell.angle_gamma   90.00
#
_symmetry.space_group_name_H-M   'P 1'
#
loop_
_entity.id
_entity.type
_entity.pdbx_description
1 polymer ?
#
loop_
_entity_poly.entity_id
_entity_poly.type
_entity_poly.pdbx_seq_one_letter_code
_entity_poly.pdbx_strand_id
1 'polypeptide(L)'
;MTIWSVLLLVLAVNNSLAYFNFGKECLSGVTFHGKNADKVVELLSNGCGCKKDKECDCDNEDSEGEQEGTCTVKKPSDCSDLDKSTCKSGIYKIYPDRTSGFNVFCEMEKNGGGWTVIQRRMNGNINFYRDWDSYKRGFGNKKGEHWLGNEHLHQLTSQGKYMLRIDMSDFVNSKRHAVYSKFSVGSESSGYKLDITGYSGDAGDSMKRYQNGNRFSTMDKDLDTSGENCAEKYKGGWWYGACHESNLNGLYHKGSHKTFADGVNWKQWKGYHYSLKTTTMMIRRS
;
A
#
# COMPACT_ATOMS: atom_id res chain seq x y z
N MET A 1 36.43 9.90 -6.47
CA MET A 1 36.69 9.99 -5.03
C MET A 1 35.35 10.25 -4.34
N THR A 2 34.67 9.19 -3.93
CA THR A 2 33.49 9.29 -3.05
C THR A 2 33.64 8.19 -2.02
N ILE A 3 34.05 8.64 -0.84
CA ILE A 3 34.34 7.82 0.34
C ILE A 3 33.00 7.26 0.82
N TRP A 4 32.79 5.96 0.65
CA TRP A 4 31.74 5.25 1.39
C TRP A 4 32.28 5.02 2.79
N SER A 5 31.71 5.71 3.78
CA SER A 5 31.99 5.45 5.19
C SER A 5 31.52 4.04 5.52
N VAL A 6 32.45 3.08 5.57
CA VAL A 6 32.19 1.72 6.03
C VAL A 6 32.18 1.75 7.55
N LEU A 7 31.01 1.63 8.16
CA LEU A 7 30.92 1.38 9.60
C LEU A 7 31.23 -0.10 9.83
N LEU A 8 32.48 -0.41 10.18
CA LEU A 8 32.88 -1.75 10.63
C LEU A 8 32.39 -1.94 12.06
N LEU A 9 31.34 -2.75 12.25
CA LEU A 9 30.95 -3.21 13.59
C LEU A 9 31.58 -4.59 13.83
N VAL A 10 32.46 -4.68 14.82
CA VAL A 10 32.98 -5.96 15.31
C VAL A 10 32.10 -6.41 16.46
N LEU A 11 31.27 -7.43 16.26
CA LEU A 11 30.58 -8.10 17.34
C LEU A 11 31.33 -9.38 17.67
N ALA A 12 31.88 -9.44 18.88
CA ALA A 12 32.44 -10.66 19.44
C ALA A 12 31.26 -11.53 19.92
N VAL A 13 30.82 -12.48 19.09
CA VAL A 13 29.94 -13.56 19.54
C VAL A 13 30.80 -14.82 19.61
N ASN A 14 31.00 -15.37 20.81
CA ASN A 14 31.71 -16.63 21.07
C ASN A 14 33.06 -16.79 20.33
N ASN A 15 33.99 -15.85 20.55
CA ASN A 15 35.36 -15.91 20.00
C ASN A 15 35.46 -16.04 18.46
N SER A 16 34.39 -15.70 17.72
CA SER A 16 34.41 -15.67 16.26
C SER A 16 34.14 -14.25 15.78
N LEU A 17 35.12 -13.67 15.07
CA LEU A 17 35.00 -12.37 14.41
C LEU A 17 34.11 -12.54 13.17
N ALA A 18 32.86 -12.07 13.24
CA ALA A 18 31.97 -12.01 12.08
C ALA A 18 32.00 -10.59 11.49
N TYR A 19 32.41 -10.48 10.23
CA TYR A 19 32.39 -9.24 9.46
C TYR A 19 31.07 -9.16 8.71
N PHE A 20 30.30 -8.09 8.91
CA PHE A 20 29.09 -7.86 8.13
C PHE A 20 29.14 -6.52 7.38
N ASN A 21 28.87 -6.58 6.07
CA ASN A 21 28.75 -5.43 5.20
C ASN A 21 27.26 -5.15 4.96
N PHE A 22 26.65 -4.29 5.79
CA PHE A 22 25.24 -3.93 5.68
C PHE A 22 25.07 -2.67 4.82
N GLY A 23 25.26 -2.82 3.51
CA GLY A 23 24.89 -1.78 2.57
C GLY A 23 23.38 -1.58 2.57
N LYS A 24 22.87 -0.42 3.01
CA LYS A 24 21.48 0.09 2.87
C LYS A 24 20.31 -0.79 3.35
N GLU A 25 20.53 -2.03 3.74
CA GLU A 25 19.48 -2.99 4.12
C GLU A 25 19.36 -3.12 5.64
N CYS A 26 18.13 -3.07 6.14
CA CYS A 26 17.81 -3.32 7.54
C CYS A 26 17.99 -4.81 7.89
N LEU A 27 18.62 -5.08 9.03
CA LEU A 27 18.63 -6.40 9.67
C LEU A 27 17.30 -6.67 10.39
N SER A 28 16.22 -6.90 9.63
CA SER A 28 14.93 -7.29 10.22
C SER A 28 14.94 -8.77 10.64
N GLY A 29 14.35 -9.10 11.80
CA GLY A 29 14.25 -10.49 12.27
C GLY A 29 15.58 -11.08 12.76
N VAL A 30 16.54 -10.22 13.12
CA VAL A 30 17.76 -10.61 13.84
C VAL A 30 17.53 -10.38 15.34
N THR A 31 17.98 -11.34 16.13
CA THR A 31 17.91 -11.32 17.59
C THR A 31 19.33 -11.17 18.14
N PHE A 32 19.51 -10.20 19.05
CA PHE A 32 20.78 -9.96 19.73
C PHE A 32 20.66 -10.33 21.20
N HIS A 33 21.70 -10.96 21.75
CA HIS A 33 21.80 -11.34 23.15
C HIS A 33 23.00 -10.63 23.78
N GLY A 34 22.87 -10.27 25.06
CA GLY A 34 23.97 -9.80 25.90
C GLY A 34 23.87 -8.33 26.31
N LYS A 35 24.88 -7.88 27.06
CA LYS A 35 24.95 -6.51 27.60
C LYS A 35 25.05 -5.48 26.46
N ASN A 36 24.17 -4.49 26.44
CA ASN A 36 24.01 -3.47 25.39
C ASN A 36 23.44 -3.96 24.04
N ALA A 37 22.68 -5.06 24.02
CA ALA A 37 22.00 -5.53 22.80
C ALA A 37 21.12 -4.43 22.14
N ASP A 38 20.53 -3.55 22.94
CA ASP A 38 19.79 -2.36 22.51
C ASP A 38 20.65 -1.38 21.68
N LYS A 39 21.86 -1.04 22.14
CA LYS A 39 22.77 -0.12 21.44
C LYS A 39 23.28 -0.69 20.12
N VAL A 40 23.50 -2.00 20.08
CA VAL A 40 23.92 -2.72 18.86
C VAL A 40 22.81 -2.68 17.81
N VAL A 41 21.55 -2.90 18.23
CA VAL A 41 20.41 -2.81 17.33
C VAL A 41 20.22 -1.39 16.80
N GLU A 42 20.38 -0.36 17.63
CA GLU A 42 20.27 1.04 17.20
C GLU A 42 21.30 1.39 16.10
N LEU A 43 22.54 0.92 16.25
CA LEU A 43 23.61 1.12 15.25
C LEU A 43 23.33 0.41 13.92
N LEU A 44 22.76 -0.81 13.97
CA LEU A 44 22.43 -1.62 12.80
C LEU A 44 21.08 -1.26 12.16
N SER A 45 20.23 -0.53 12.89
CA SER A 45 18.93 -0.01 12.45
C SER A 45 19.03 1.29 11.64
N ASN A 46 20.24 1.77 11.31
CA ASN A 46 20.42 2.98 10.50
C ASN A 46 20.11 2.79 9.00
N GLY A 47 19.64 1.60 8.59
CA GLY A 47 19.18 1.29 7.24
C GLY A 47 17.72 1.68 6.99
N CYS A 48 17.31 1.70 5.71
CA CYS A 48 15.92 1.96 5.38
C CYS A 48 15.03 0.80 5.86
N GLY A 49 14.08 1.11 6.75
CA GLY A 49 13.07 0.18 7.26
C GLY A 49 13.01 0.00 8.77
N CYS A 50 13.87 0.71 9.52
CA CYS A 50 13.95 0.61 10.97
C CYS A 50 13.72 2.00 11.57
N LYS A 51 12.69 2.17 12.41
CA LYS A 51 12.49 3.43 13.14
C LYS A 51 13.48 3.49 14.30
N LYS A 52 14.30 4.55 14.31
CA LYS A 52 15.33 4.85 15.32
C LYS A 52 14.88 4.65 16.78
N ASP A 53 13.60 4.89 17.07
CA ASP A 53 13.15 5.05 18.45
C ASP A 53 12.17 3.98 18.97
N LYS A 54 11.80 2.92 18.21
CA LYS A 54 10.60 2.13 18.59
C LYS A 54 10.51 0.61 18.46
N GLU A 55 11.47 -0.15 17.94
CA GLU A 55 11.22 -1.60 17.77
C GLU A 55 12.43 -2.49 18.07
N CYS A 56 13.02 -2.31 19.26
CA CYS A 56 13.66 -3.42 19.95
C CYS A 56 12.66 -3.91 20.99
N ASP A 57 12.02 -5.07 20.77
CA ASP A 57 11.40 -5.77 21.89
C ASP A 57 12.55 -6.34 22.70
N CYS A 58 12.85 -5.74 23.84
CA CYS A 58 13.91 -6.19 24.74
C CYS A 58 13.26 -6.81 25.98
N ASP A 59 13.29 -8.13 26.05
CA ASP A 59 12.92 -8.85 27.28
C ASP A 59 14.06 -8.62 28.28
N ASN A 60 13.80 -7.81 29.31
CA ASN A 60 14.67 -7.66 30.48
C ASN A 60 14.17 -8.62 31.56
N GLU A 61 14.47 -9.90 31.44
CA GLU A 61 14.39 -10.80 32.58
C GLU A 61 15.81 -10.95 33.12
N ASP A 62 16.16 -10.12 34.11
CA ASP A 62 16.91 -10.57 35.29
C ASP A 62 16.85 -9.51 36.41
N SER A 63 16.48 -9.99 37.60
CA SER A 63 16.24 -9.20 38.82
C SER A 63 17.52 -8.84 39.60
N GLU A 64 18.68 -8.77 38.93
CA GLU A 64 19.96 -8.44 39.58
C GLU A 64 20.80 -7.47 38.75
N GLY A 65 20.34 -6.23 38.57
CA GLY A 65 21.22 -5.08 38.30
C GLY A 65 22.09 -5.06 37.03
N GLU A 66 22.09 -6.09 36.19
CA GLU A 66 22.81 -6.18 34.93
C GLU A 66 21.81 -6.41 33.78
N GLN A 67 21.72 -5.49 32.82
CA GLN A 67 20.85 -5.62 31.65
C GLN A 67 21.44 -6.66 30.67
N GLU A 68 21.14 -7.94 30.90
CA GLU A 68 21.25 -8.99 29.89
C GLU A 68 19.88 -9.13 29.21
N GLY A 69 19.76 -8.60 27.99
CA GLY A 69 18.49 -8.49 27.28
C GLY A 69 18.54 -9.15 25.90
N THR A 70 17.40 -9.69 25.47
CA THR A 70 17.21 -10.20 24.10
C THR A 70 16.46 -9.16 23.28
N CYS A 71 17.08 -8.56 22.26
CA CYS A 71 16.45 -7.51 21.45
C CYS A 71 16.19 -7.98 20.00
N THR A 72 14.95 -7.82 19.51
CA THR A 72 14.54 -8.24 18.15
C THR A 72 14.01 -7.09 17.30
N VAL A 73 14.53 -6.94 16.07
CA VAL A 73 14.05 -5.96 15.08
C VAL A 73 12.75 -6.44 14.44
N LYS A 74 11.66 -5.69 14.65
CA LYS A 74 10.36 -6.01 14.05
C LYS A 74 10.35 -5.76 12.54
N LYS A 75 9.67 -6.65 11.81
CA LYS A 75 9.49 -6.52 10.36
C LYS A 75 8.39 -5.49 10.08
N PRO A 76 8.55 -4.62 9.06
CA PRO A 76 7.56 -3.59 8.76
C PRO A 76 6.25 -4.25 8.31
N SER A 77 5.15 -3.90 8.95
CA SER A 77 3.83 -4.45 8.63
C SER A 77 3.19 -3.76 7.43
N ASP A 78 3.54 -2.49 7.21
CA ASP A 78 3.24 -1.73 5.99
C ASP A 78 4.27 -0.59 5.77
N CYS A 79 4.09 0.21 4.72
CA CYS A 79 5.03 1.30 4.39
C CYS A 79 5.11 2.41 5.46
N SER A 80 4.15 2.52 6.37
CA SER A 80 4.14 3.53 7.44
C SER A 80 5.09 3.20 8.59
N ASP A 81 5.55 1.96 8.66
CA ASP A 81 6.59 1.51 9.60
C ASP A 81 8.00 1.87 9.12
N LEU A 82 8.18 2.13 7.82
CA LEU A 82 9.47 2.52 7.26
C LEU A 82 9.87 3.95 7.69
N ASP A 83 11.16 4.16 7.94
CA ASP A 83 11.70 5.48 8.29
C ASP A 83 11.68 6.42 7.08
N LYS A 84 10.82 7.43 7.15
CA LYS A 84 10.60 8.42 6.09
C LYS A 84 11.79 9.36 5.87
N SER A 85 12.70 9.47 6.84
CA SER A 85 13.88 10.34 6.73
C SER A 85 15.00 9.71 5.89
N THR A 86 15.08 8.37 5.89
CA THR A 86 16.13 7.60 5.23
C THR A 86 15.63 6.81 4.01
N CYS A 87 14.37 6.36 4.02
CA CYS A 87 13.77 5.59 2.94
C CYS A 87 13.32 6.44 1.76
N LYS A 88 13.47 5.88 0.55
CA LYS A 88 13.05 6.49 -0.71
C LYS A 88 11.87 5.73 -1.31
N SER A 89 11.15 6.35 -2.23
CA SER A 89 10.03 5.68 -2.89
C SER A 89 10.53 4.48 -3.70
N GLY A 90 9.92 3.31 -3.51
CA GLY A 90 10.49 2.05 -4.02
C GLY A 90 9.67 0.82 -3.70
N ILE A 91 10.19 -0.35 -4.10
CA ILE A 91 9.58 -1.64 -3.75
C ILE A 91 10.18 -2.13 -2.44
N TYR A 92 9.30 -2.46 -1.50
CA TYR A 92 9.65 -2.99 -0.19
C TYR A 92 8.83 -4.23 0.10
N LYS A 93 9.39 -5.18 0.86
CA LYS A 93 8.66 -6.32 1.39
C LYS A 93 8.10 -5.95 2.76
N ILE A 94 6.80 -6.13 2.94
CA ILE A 94 6.08 -5.86 4.19
C ILE A 94 5.43 -7.14 4.71
N TYR A 95 5.09 -7.17 6.01
CA TYR A 95 4.59 -8.35 6.72
C TYR A 95 3.33 -8.03 7.56
N PRO A 96 2.17 -7.78 6.92
CA PRO A 96 0.89 -7.52 7.61
C PRO A 96 0.51 -8.50 8.72
N ASP A 97 0.78 -9.78 8.51
CA ASP A 97 0.46 -10.90 9.42
C ASP A 97 1.68 -11.35 10.25
N ARG A 98 2.78 -10.58 10.20
CA ARG A 98 4.10 -10.86 10.81
C ARG A 98 4.83 -12.11 10.30
N THR A 99 4.23 -12.93 9.43
CA THR A 99 4.81 -14.20 8.97
C THR A 99 5.05 -14.21 7.46
N SER A 100 4.02 -13.98 6.66
CA SER A 100 4.04 -14.10 5.20
C SER A 100 4.09 -12.72 4.55
N GLY A 101 5.32 -12.29 4.22
CA GLY A 101 5.52 -10.99 3.63
C GLY A 101 5.33 -10.94 2.11
N PHE A 102 4.84 -9.81 1.61
CA PHE A 102 4.70 -9.54 0.17
C PHE A 102 5.27 -8.18 -0.21
N ASN A 103 5.59 -8.02 -1.49
CA ASN A 103 6.17 -6.79 -2.02
C ASN A 103 5.08 -5.75 -2.31
N VAL A 104 5.36 -4.50 -1.96
CA VAL A 104 4.52 -3.32 -2.27
C VAL A 104 5.36 -2.18 -2.80
N PHE A 105 4.73 -1.22 -3.48
CA PHE A 105 5.38 0.06 -3.74
C PHE A 105 5.07 1.03 -2.60
N CYS A 106 6.12 1.50 -1.92
CA CYS A 106 6.01 2.54 -0.91
C CYS A 106 6.30 3.91 -1.53
N GLU A 107 5.38 4.85 -1.39
CA GLU A 107 5.61 6.27 -1.66
C GLU A 107 6.03 6.95 -0.35
N MET A 108 7.33 7.27 -0.26
CA MET A 108 7.99 7.78 0.94
C MET A 108 8.19 9.29 0.91
N GLU A 109 8.08 9.94 -0.25
CA GLU A 109 8.51 11.33 -0.42
C GLU A 109 7.33 12.30 -0.51
N LYS A 110 6.20 11.89 -1.09
CA LYS A 110 5.02 12.76 -1.25
C LYS A 110 4.02 12.62 -0.11
N ASN A 111 3.27 13.68 0.15
CA ASN A 111 2.13 13.68 1.08
C ASN A 111 2.49 13.16 2.49
N GLY A 112 3.69 13.49 2.97
CA GLY A 112 4.21 13.05 4.26
C GLY A 112 4.66 11.58 4.33
N GLY A 113 4.80 10.91 3.18
CA GLY A 113 5.40 9.58 3.06
C GLY A 113 4.69 8.44 3.79
N GLY A 114 5.27 7.24 3.66
CA GLY A 114 4.79 6.02 4.30
C GLY A 114 3.49 5.47 3.67
N TRP A 115 3.26 5.75 2.39
CA TRP A 115 2.06 5.33 1.69
C TRP A 115 2.28 3.99 0.97
N THR A 116 1.41 3.01 1.21
CA THR A 116 1.36 1.77 0.44
C THR A 116 0.49 2.00 -0.81
N VAL A 117 1.08 1.95 -2.00
CA VAL A 117 0.35 2.12 -3.26
C VAL A 117 -0.39 0.82 -3.59
N ILE A 118 -1.71 0.93 -3.75
CA ILE A 118 -2.60 -0.22 -3.97
C ILE A 118 -3.12 -0.31 -5.40
N GLN A 119 -3.16 0.81 -6.10
CA GLN A 119 -3.56 0.89 -7.50
C GLN A 119 -2.76 1.99 -8.20
N ARG A 120 -2.35 1.74 -9.43
CA ARG A 120 -1.75 2.76 -10.30
C ARG A 120 -2.18 2.58 -11.75
N ARG A 121 -2.62 3.68 -12.38
CA ARG A 121 -2.83 3.84 -13.83
C ARG A 121 -1.98 4.99 -14.33
N MET A 122 -1.35 4.85 -15.49
CA MET A 122 -0.45 5.86 -16.06
C MET A 122 -0.32 5.86 -17.59
N ASN A 123 -0.54 4.72 -18.26
CA ASN A 123 -0.27 4.61 -19.71
C ASN A 123 -1.16 3.61 -20.45
N GLY A 124 -1.92 2.75 -19.75
CA GLY A 124 -2.80 1.76 -20.35
C GLY A 124 -2.10 0.49 -20.84
N ASN A 125 -0.87 0.22 -20.39
CA ASN A 125 -0.11 -0.97 -20.79
C ASN A 125 -0.63 -2.25 -20.13
N ILE A 126 -1.32 -2.14 -18.99
CA ILE A 126 -1.88 -3.28 -18.28
C ILE A 126 -3.38 -3.32 -18.50
N ASN A 127 -3.91 -4.47 -18.93
CA ASN A 127 -5.34 -4.70 -18.99
C ASN A 127 -5.91 -4.86 -17.56
N PHE A 128 -6.88 -4.01 -17.19
CA PHE A 128 -7.63 -4.06 -15.93
C PHE A 128 -9.00 -4.74 -16.07
N TYR A 129 -9.49 -5.01 -17.28
CA TYR A 129 -10.68 -5.85 -17.45
C TYR A 129 -10.29 -7.32 -17.25
N ARG A 130 -10.41 -7.78 -16.00
CA ARG A 130 -9.90 -9.05 -15.48
C ARG A 130 -10.95 -9.76 -14.62
N ASP A 131 -10.75 -11.06 -14.47
CA ASP A 131 -11.57 -11.95 -13.65
C ASP A 131 -11.39 -11.74 -12.13
N TRP A 132 -12.25 -12.40 -11.34
CA TRP A 132 -12.25 -12.35 -9.88
C TRP A 132 -10.90 -12.76 -9.29
N ASP A 133 -10.35 -13.88 -9.77
CA ASP A 133 -9.12 -14.48 -9.24
C ASP A 133 -7.88 -13.61 -9.50
N SER A 134 -7.86 -12.86 -10.60
CA SER A 134 -6.85 -11.84 -10.88
C SER A 134 -6.97 -10.68 -9.90
N TYR A 135 -8.17 -10.16 -9.67
CA TYR A 135 -8.39 -9.06 -8.72
C TYR A 135 -8.13 -9.47 -7.28
N LYS A 136 -8.41 -10.73 -6.92
CA LYS A 136 -8.08 -11.32 -5.63
C LYS A 136 -6.58 -11.33 -5.36
N ARG A 137 -5.79 -11.90 -6.28
CA ARG A 137 -4.33 -12.06 -6.12
C ARG A 137 -3.52 -10.80 -6.44
N GLY A 138 -4.08 -9.91 -7.24
CA GLY A 138 -3.38 -8.74 -7.78
C GLY A 138 -2.67 -9.04 -9.09
N PHE A 139 -2.39 -7.99 -9.86
CA PHE A 139 -1.78 -8.08 -11.20
C PHE A 139 -1.03 -6.81 -11.57
N GLY A 140 -0.21 -6.90 -12.63
CA GLY A 140 0.58 -5.80 -13.15
C GLY A 140 1.97 -5.67 -12.52
N ASN A 141 2.58 -4.50 -12.67
CA ASN A 141 3.93 -4.20 -12.20
C ASN A 141 3.86 -3.12 -11.12
N LYS A 142 4.37 -3.42 -9.91
CA LYS A 142 4.34 -2.51 -8.77
C LYS A 142 5.12 -1.20 -9.01
N LYS A 143 6.10 -1.19 -9.93
CA LYS A 143 6.79 0.03 -10.40
C LYS A 143 5.99 0.80 -11.47
N GLY A 144 5.04 0.16 -12.14
CA GLY A 144 4.17 0.73 -13.17
C GLY A 144 2.68 0.57 -12.81
N GLU A 145 1.85 0.22 -13.79
CA GLU A 145 0.43 -0.04 -13.56
C GLU A 145 0.19 -1.36 -12.86
N HIS A 146 -0.64 -1.35 -11.82
CA HIS A 146 -1.00 -2.54 -11.07
C HIS A 146 -2.26 -2.36 -10.24
N TRP A 147 -2.80 -3.50 -9.81
CA TRP A 147 -3.71 -3.66 -8.69
C TRP A 147 -3.04 -4.57 -7.67
N LEU A 148 -2.96 -4.16 -6.40
CA LEU A 148 -2.22 -4.91 -5.39
C LEU A 148 -2.84 -6.28 -5.07
N GLY A 149 -4.16 -6.40 -5.21
CA GLY A 149 -4.92 -7.61 -4.89
C GLY A 149 -5.86 -7.39 -3.72
N ASN A 150 -7.11 -7.86 -3.84
CA ASN A 150 -8.15 -7.68 -2.83
C ASN A 150 -7.78 -8.41 -1.52
N GLU A 151 -7.09 -9.54 -1.61
CA GLU A 151 -6.64 -10.27 -0.43
C GLU A 151 -5.61 -9.47 0.37
N HIS A 152 -4.62 -8.87 -0.32
CA HIS A 152 -3.65 -7.98 0.32
C HIS A 152 -4.31 -6.71 0.88
N LEU A 153 -5.33 -6.16 0.22
CA LEU A 153 -6.09 -5.01 0.72
C LEU A 153 -6.82 -5.35 2.02
N HIS A 154 -7.47 -6.51 2.07
CA HIS A 154 -8.13 -7.00 3.27
C HIS A 154 -7.11 -7.17 4.41
N GLN A 155 -6.03 -7.92 4.17
CA GLN A 155 -4.96 -8.13 5.15
C GLN A 155 -4.36 -6.82 5.68
N LEU A 156 -4.13 -5.84 4.80
CA LEU A 156 -3.62 -4.54 5.21
C LEU A 156 -4.62 -3.80 6.10
N THR A 157 -5.85 -3.66 5.61
CA THR A 157 -6.86 -2.83 6.29
C THR A 157 -7.51 -3.48 7.51
N SER A 158 -7.27 -4.77 7.76
CA SER A 158 -7.67 -5.46 8.99
C SER A 158 -6.73 -5.23 10.18
N GLN A 159 -5.53 -4.68 9.96
CA GLN A 159 -4.58 -4.41 11.05
C GLN A 159 -5.00 -3.23 11.94
N GLY A 160 -5.89 -2.36 11.46
CA GLY A 160 -6.28 -1.16 12.18
C GLY A 160 -6.96 -0.12 11.29
N LYS A 161 -6.87 1.14 11.68
CA LYS A 161 -7.46 2.24 10.90
C LYS A 161 -6.50 2.68 9.79
N TYR A 162 -6.98 2.64 8.56
CA TYR A 162 -6.27 3.16 7.39
C TYR A 162 -7.05 4.31 6.78
N MET A 163 -6.31 5.29 6.26
CA MET A 163 -6.83 6.30 5.35
C MET A 163 -6.49 5.94 3.91
N LEU A 164 -7.33 6.38 2.98
CA LEU A 164 -7.13 6.25 1.54
C LEU A 164 -6.87 7.63 0.95
N ARG A 165 -5.87 7.74 0.08
CA ARG A 165 -5.65 8.89 -0.79
C ARG A 165 -5.66 8.44 -2.25
N ILE A 166 -6.38 9.19 -3.08
CA ILE A 166 -6.45 9.00 -4.53
C ILE A 166 -5.92 10.26 -5.19
N ASP A 167 -4.75 10.17 -5.83
CA ASP A 167 -4.19 11.25 -6.65
C ASP A 167 -4.54 11.00 -8.12
N MET A 168 -5.02 12.04 -8.81
CA MET A 168 -5.54 11.95 -10.19
C MET A 168 -4.97 13.06 -11.08
N SER A 169 -4.78 12.77 -12.36
CA SER A 169 -4.49 13.80 -13.38
C SER A 169 -5.15 13.53 -14.72
N ASP A 170 -5.43 14.60 -15.46
CA ASP A 170 -5.95 14.55 -16.83
C ASP A 170 -4.85 14.73 -17.89
N PHE A 171 -5.22 14.71 -19.17
CA PHE A 171 -4.25 14.80 -20.27
C PHE A 171 -3.67 16.21 -20.49
N VAL A 172 -4.26 17.24 -19.87
CA VAL A 172 -3.68 18.59 -19.82
C VAL A 172 -2.92 18.85 -18.52
N ASN A 173 -2.64 17.78 -17.76
CA ASN A 173 -1.88 17.76 -16.50
C ASN A 173 -2.54 18.54 -15.35
N SER A 174 -3.86 18.80 -15.41
CA SER A 174 -4.62 19.24 -14.25
C SER A 174 -4.68 18.11 -13.23
N LYS A 175 -4.48 18.43 -11.95
CA LYS A 175 -4.39 17.45 -10.85
C LYS A 175 -5.53 17.67 -9.85
N ARG A 176 -6.05 16.56 -9.34
CA ARG A 176 -7.07 16.52 -8.27
C ARG A 176 -6.74 15.39 -7.31
N HIS A 177 -7.28 15.48 -6.10
CA HIS A 177 -7.18 14.41 -5.13
C HIS A 177 -8.47 14.24 -4.31
N ALA A 178 -8.65 13.01 -3.83
CA ALA A 178 -9.68 12.65 -2.86
C ALA A 178 -9.00 11.90 -1.70
N VAL A 179 -9.38 12.22 -0.47
CA VAL A 179 -8.87 11.57 0.74
C VAL A 179 -10.05 11.12 1.59
N TYR A 180 -10.00 9.88 2.08
CA TYR A 180 -10.96 9.31 3.01
C TYR A 180 -10.21 8.95 4.30
N SER A 181 -10.64 9.51 5.44
CA SER A 181 -9.98 9.28 6.74
C SER A 181 -10.11 7.83 7.24
N LYS A 182 -11.07 7.09 6.71
CA LYS A 182 -11.25 5.64 6.89
C LYS A 182 -11.38 4.95 5.54
N PHE A 183 -10.67 3.85 5.39
CA PHE A 183 -10.78 2.90 4.29
C PHE A 183 -10.52 1.49 4.81
N SER A 184 -11.46 0.58 4.55
CA SER A 184 -11.30 -0.84 4.82
C SER A 184 -11.97 -1.70 3.77
N VAL A 185 -11.40 -2.87 3.55
CA VAL A 185 -11.91 -3.90 2.65
C VAL A 185 -12.20 -5.16 3.47
N GLY A 186 -13.43 -5.66 3.39
CA GLY A 186 -13.84 -6.89 4.07
C GLY A 186 -13.16 -8.15 3.51
N SER A 187 -13.42 -9.29 4.13
CA SER A 187 -12.91 -10.60 3.68
C SER A 187 -13.53 -11.02 2.33
N GLU A 188 -12.96 -12.04 1.69
CA GLU A 188 -13.55 -12.64 0.50
C GLU A 188 -14.99 -13.15 0.73
N SER A 189 -15.26 -13.75 1.90
CA SER A 189 -16.60 -14.22 2.28
C SER A 189 -17.63 -13.10 2.39
N SER A 190 -17.18 -11.87 2.68
CA SER A 190 -18.02 -10.66 2.63
C SER A 190 -18.14 -10.05 1.23
N GLY A 191 -17.45 -10.60 0.23
CA GLY A 191 -17.34 -10.07 -1.12
C GLY A 191 -16.37 -8.89 -1.24
N TYR A 192 -15.34 -8.83 -0.39
CA TYR A 192 -14.39 -7.70 -0.31
C TYR A 192 -15.10 -6.34 -0.15
N LYS A 193 -16.15 -6.29 0.66
CA LYS A 193 -17.02 -5.11 0.82
C LYS A 193 -16.22 -3.86 1.23
N LEU A 194 -16.51 -2.72 0.58
CA LEU A 194 -15.90 -1.43 0.88
C LEU A 194 -16.57 -0.74 2.06
N ASP A 195 -15.77 -0.13 2.93
CA ASP A 195 -16.22 0.81 3.96
C ASP A 195 -15.27 2.01 3.98
N ILE A 196 -15.82 3.19 3.65
CA ILE A 196 -15.12 4.47 3.60
C ILE A 196 -15.91 5.58 4.28
N THR A 197 -15.21 6.48 4.96
CA THR A 197 -15.80 7.68 5.58
C THR A 197 -14.83 8.86 5.60
N GLY A 198 -15.34 10.06 5.91
CA GLY A 198 -14.51 11.25 6.14
C GLY A 198 -13.82 11.76 4.88
N TYR A 199 -14.61 11.94 3.81
CA TYR A 199 -14.13 12.52 2.56
C TYR A 199 -13.57 13.95 2.78
N SER A 200 -12.47 14.24 2.09
CA SER A 200 -11.89 15.56 1.89
C SER A 200 -11.15 15.59 0.54
N GLY A 201 -10.82 16.78 0.04
CA GLY A 201 -10.10 16.95 -1.23
C GLY A 201 -10.89 17.75 -2.26
N ASP A 202 -10.29 17.95 -3.43
CA ASP A 202 -10.76 18.87 -4.48
C ASP A 202 -11.33 18.16 -5.72
N ALA A 203 -11.41 16.82 -5.71
CA ALA A 203 -11.93 16.02 -6.82
C ALA A 203 -13.47 15.85 -6.84
N GLY A 204 -14.15 16.21 -5.76
CA GLY A 204 -15.53 15.76 -5.48
C GLY A 204 -15.58 14.29 -5.08
N ASP A 205 -16.62 13.87 -4.35
CA ASP A 205 -16.73 12.53 -3.76
C ASP A 205 -17.48 11.53 -4.66
N SER A 206 -16.77 10.92 -5.61
CA SER A 206 -17.36 9.92 -6.53
C SER A 206 -17.34 8.48 -6.00
N MET A 207 -17.09 8.27 -4.70
CA MET A 207 -17.16 6.93 -4.07
C MET A 207 -18.35 6.80 -3.09
N LYS A 208 -18.93 7.91 -2.64
CA LYS A 208 -19.97 7.89 -1.60
C LYS A 208 -21.26 7.16 -2.00
N ARG A 209 -21.80 7.45 -3.18
CA ARG A 209 -23.18 7.05 -3.53
C ARG A 209 -23.31 5.58 -3.92
N TYR A 210 -22.42 5.08 -4.78
CA TYR A 210 -22.53 3.74 -5.36
C TYR A 210 -21.39 2.80 -4.98
N GLN A 211 -20.29 3.28 -4.38
CA GLN A 211 -19.17 2.40 -4.04
C GLN A 211 -19.21 2.02 -2.56
N ASN A 212 -19.37 3.01 -1.67
CA ASN A 212 -19.35 2.77 -0.23
C ASN A 212 -20.43 1.76 0.20
N GLY A 213 -20.04 0.77 0.98
CA GLY A 213 -20.94 -0.28 1.49
C GLY A 213 -21.23 -1.42 0.51
N ASN A 214 -20.79 -1.33 -0.76
CA ASN A 214 -21.02 -2.37 -1.76
C ASN A 214 -19.87 -3.38 -1.83
N ARG A 215 -20.18 -4.55 -2.39
CA ARG A 215 -19.23 -5.64 -2.63
C ARG A 215 -18.45 -5.37 -3.92
N PHE A 216 -17.28 -6.00 -4.02
CA PHE A 216 -16.50 -5.96 -5.24
C PHE A 216 -17.15 -6.88 -6.28
N SER A 217 -17.20 -6.45 -7.54
CA SER A 217 -17.67 -7.26 -8.66
C SER A 217 -16.65 -7.24 -9.80
N THR A 218 -16.59 -8.34 -10.54
CA THR A 218 -15.80 -8.52 -11.78
C THR A 218 -16.71 -9.10 -12.86
N MET A 219 -16.23 -9.15 -14.11
CA MET A 219 -17.07 -9.62 -15.23
C MET A 219 -17.62 -11.05 -15.04
N ASP A 220 -16.92 -11.89 -14.30
CA ASP A 220 -17.24 -13.30 -14.00
C ASP A 220 -17.85 -13.51 -12.61
N LYS A 221 -17.96 -12.46 -11.79
CA LYS A 221 -18.56 -12.53 -10.45
C LYS A 221 -19.33 -11.26 -10.13
N ASP A 222 -20.63 -11.33 -10.37
CA ASP A 222 -21.57 -10.25 -10.10
C ASP A 222 -22.04 -10.27 -8.64
N LEU A 223 -21.61 -9.27 -7.87
CA LEU A 223 -22.03 -9.03 -6.49
C LEU A 223 -22.56 -7.60 -6.29
N ASP A 224 -22.90 -6.91 -7.38
CA ASP A 224 -23.39 -5.53 -7.33
C ASP A 224 -24.89 -5.49 -6.97
N THR A 225 -25.49 -4.28 -6.96
CA THR A 225 -26.91 -4.09 -6.60
C THR A 225 -27.79 -3.71 -7.77
N SER A 226 -27.26 -3.82 -8.99
CA SER A 226 -27.95 -3.56 -10.24
C SER A 226 -28.74 -4.78 -10.71
N GLY A 227 -29.66 -4.58 -11.66
CA GLY A 227 -30.30 -5.68 -12.40
C GLY A 227 -29.47 -6.17 -13.59
N GLU A 228 -28.32 -5.56 -13.84
CA GLU A 228 -27.36 -5.87 -14.91
C GLU A 228 -25.97 -6.01 -14.30
N ASN A 229 -25.09 -6.84 -14.88
CA ASN A 229 -23.70 -6.95 -14.45
C ASN A 229 -22.92 -5.66 -14.76
N CYS A 230 -22.68 -4.82 -13.75
CA CYS A 230 -22.01 -3.54 -13.91
C CYS A 230 -20.55 -3.70 -14.37
N ALA A 231 -19.86 -4.72 -13.89
CA ALA A 231 -18.46 -4.98 -14.24
C ALA A 231 -18.32 -5.34 -15.72
N GLU A 232 -19.25 -6.14 -16.26
CA GLU A 232 -19.32 -6.45 -17.69
C GLU A 232 -19.67 -5.21 -18.51
N LYS A 233 -20.64 -4.39 -18.07
CA LYS A 233 -21.07 -3.19 -18.80
C LYS A 233 -20.00 -2.10 -18.84
N TYR A 234 -19.34 -1.84 -17.72
CA TYR A 234 -18.39 -0.73 -17.53
C TYR A 234 -16.92 -1.17 -17.49
N LYS A 235 -16.65 -2.43 -17.87
CA LYS A 235 -15.32 -2.93 -18.28
C LYS A 235 -14.22 -2.77 -17.23
N GLY A 236 -14.53 -3.07 -15.97
CA GLY A 236 -13.57 -3.04 -14.86
C GLY A 236 -13.99 -3.93 -13.68
N GLY A 237 -13.07 -4.13 -12.73
CA GLY A 237 -13.40 -4.66 -11.40
C GLY A 237 -13.49 -3.52 -10.39
N TRP A 238 -14.61 -3.42 -9.67
CA TRP A 238 -14.88 -2.32 -8.73
C TRP A 238 -15.93 -2.67 -7.69
N TRP A 239 -16.07 -1.81 -6.67
CA TRP A 239 -17.23 -1.82 -5.79
C TRP A 239 -18.41 -1.16 -6.48
N TYR A 240 -19.12 -1.90 -7.32
CA TYR A 240 -20.27 -1.40 -8.06
C TYR A 240 -21.54 -1.45 -7.19
N GLY A 241 -22.37 -0.41 -7.33
CA GLY A 241 -23.74 -0.36 -6.82
C GLY A 241 -24.70 -0.54 -7.99
N ALA A 242 -25.34 0.55 -8.44
CA ALA A 242 -26.16 0.54 -9.66
C ALA A 242 -25.92 1.82 -10.52
N CYS A 243 -24.82 1.95 -11.25
CA CYS A 243 -23.62 1.10 -11.20
C CYS A 243 -22.45 1.82 -10.51
N HIS A 244 -22.06 3.01 -10.97
CA HIS A 244 -20.96 3.74 -10.33
C HIS A 244 -20.99 5.24 -10.56
N GLU A 245 -20.27 5.98 -9.71
CA GLU A 245 -19.82 7.35 -9.98
C GLU A 245 -18.30 7.43 -10.22
N SER A 246 -17.56 6.36 -9.92
CA SER A 246 -16.13 6.22 -10.18
C SER A 246 -15.82 4.87 -10.81
N ASN A 247 -14.88 4.81 -11.74
CA ASN A 247 -14.48 3.58 -12.42
C ASN A 247 -12.97 3.61 -12.69
N LEU A 248 -12.16 3.72 -11.64
CA LEU A 248 -10.70 3.92 -11.79
C LEU A 248 -9.97 2.70 -12.42
N ASN A 249 -10.67 1.57 -12.48
CA ASN A 249 -10.20 0.33 -13.08
C ASN A 249 -10.78 0.05 -14.48
N GLY A 250 -11.54 1.00 -15.06
CA GLY A 250 -12.07 0.89 -16.42
C GLY A 250 -11.01 0.95 -17.51
N LEU A 251 -11.48 0.98 -18.76
CA LEU A 251 -10.68 1.06 -19.98
C LEU A 251 -9.91 2.38 -20.06
N TYR A 252 -8.73 2.33 -20.68
CA TYR A 252 -7.83 3.47 -20.77
C TYR A 252 -8.01 4.24 -22.10
N HIS A 253 -9.01 5.13 -22.17
CA HIS A 253 -9.38 5.83 -23.42
C HIS A 253 -8.60 7.12 -23.73
N LYS A 254 -7.54 7.42 -22.97
CA LYS A 254 -6.67 8.58 -23.19
C LYS A 254 -7.38 9.96 -23.31
N GLY A 255 -8.30 10.26 -22.39
CA GLY A 255 -9.02 11.53 -22.35
C GLY A 255 -10.48 11.38 -22.78
N SER A 256 -10.98 12.30 -23.61
CA SER A 256 -12.39 12.27 -24.04
C SER A 256 -12.68 11.04 -24.90
N HIS A 257 -13.83 10.41 -24.67
CA HIS A 257 -14.23 9.19 -25.36
C HIS A 257 -15.74 9.13 -25.60
N LYS A 258 -16.15 8.36 -26.62
CA LYS A 258 -17.54 8.30 -27.11
C LYS A 258 -18.41 7.34 -26.32
N THR A 259 -17.82 6.28 -25.76
CA THR A 259 -18.51 5.27 -24.97
C THR A 259 -18.96 5.85 -23.64
N PHE A 260 -19.97 5.26 -23.02
CA PHE A 260 -20.53 5.77 -21.77
C PHE A 260 -19.90 5.05 -20.58
N ALA A 261 -19.14 5.79 -19.77
CA ALA A 261 -18.72 5.43 -18.41
C ALA A 261 -17.81 4.17 -18.26
N ASP A 262 -17.32 3.60 -19.35
CA ASP A 262 -16.43 2.43 -19.34
C ASP A 262 -14.94 2.77 -19.18
N GLY A 263 -14.61 4.06 -19.07
CA GLY A 263 -13.23 4.54 -18.95
C GLY A 263 -12.71 4.65 -17.52
N VAL A 264 -11.48 5.15 -17.36
CA VAL A 264 -10.94 5.57 -16.06
C VAL A 264 -11.64 6.85 -15.58
N ASN A 265 -12.85 6.72 -15.06
CA ASN A 265 -13.75 7.86 -14.82
C ASN A 265 -13.81 8.27 -13.33
N TRP A 266 -13.98 9.58 -13.10
CA TRP A 266 -14.37 10.17 -11.82
C TRP A 266 -15.45 11.23 -12.07
N LYS A 267 -16.71 10.87 -11.81
CA LYS A 267 -17.88 11.63 -12.29
C LYS A 267 -17.91 13.08 -11.81
N GLN A 268 -17.63 13.33 -10.54
CA GLN A 268 -17.70 14.69 -9.99
C GLN A 268 -16.61 15.64 -10.53
N TRP A 269 -15.59 15.13 -11.22
CA TRP A 269 -14.55 15.97 -11.81
C TRP A 269 -14.67 16.11 -13.34
N LYS A 270 -14.72 15.00 -14.09
CA LYS A 270 -14.71 15.01 -15.56
C LYS A 270 -15.90 14.28 -16.19
N GLY A 271 -16.88 13.87 -15.40
CA GLY A 271 -18.05 13.12 -15.89
C GLY A 271 -17.69 11.70 -16.38
N TYR A 272 -18.56 11.15 -17.22
CA TYR A 272 -18.47 9.77 -17.71
C TYR A 272 -17.77 9.61 -19.06
N HIS A 273 -17.63 10.69 -19.84
CA HIS A 273 -17.04 10.68 -21.19
C HIS A 273 -15.58 11.14 -21.22
N TYR A 274 -14.88 11.03 -20.09
CA TYR A 274 -13.47 11.38 -19.99
C TYR A 274 -12.71 10.38 -19.11
N SER A 275 -11.72 9.72 -19.69
CA SER A 275 -10.79 8.80 -19.02
C SER A 275 -9.56 9.57 -18.56
N LEU A 276 -9.27 9.50 -17.25
CA LEU A 276 -8.12 10.13 -16.62
C LEU A 276 -6.80 9.56 -17.14
N LYS A 277 -5.75 10.39 -17.11
CA LYS A 277 -4.38 10.03 -17.54
C LYS A 277 -3.68 9.21 -16.47
N THR A 278 -3.69 9.69 -15.22
CA THR A 278 -3.08 8.98 -14.11
C THR A 278 -4.05 8.86 -12.95
N THR A 279 -4.02 7.72 -12.28
CA THR A 279 -4.65 7.53 -10.98
C THR A 279 -3.67 6.78 -10.08
N THR A 280 -3.57 7.16 -8.82
CA THR A 280 -2.81 6.42 -7.82
C THR A 280 -3.65 6.36 -6.56
N MET A 281 -4.11 5.16 -6.20
CA MET A 281 -4.73 4.90 -4.91
C MET A 281 -3.67 4.38 -3.96
N MET A 282 -3.58 4.96 -2.78
CA MET A 282 -2.62 4.56 -1.75
C MET A 282 -3.22 4.69 -0.37
N ILE A 283 -2.83 3.77 0.51
CA ILE A 283 -3.31 3.70 1.88
C ILE A 283 -2.17 3.89 2.86
N ARG A 284 -2.50 4.43 4.04
CA ARG A 284 -1.57 4.60 5.14
C ARG A 284 -2.33 4.44 6.44
N ARG A 285 -1.69 3.85 7.45
CA ARG A 285 -2.23 3.79 8.80
C ARG A 285 -2.47 5.21 9.32
N SER A 286 -3.65 5.45 9.88
CA SER A 286 -4.07 6.76 10.41
C SER A 286 -3.46 7.07 11.77
#